data_AF-A0A925J8C4-F1
#
_entry.id   AF-A0A925J8C4-F1
#
_cell.length_a   1.000
_cell.length_b   1.000
_cell.length_c   1.000
_cell.angle_alpha   90.00
_cell.angle_beta   90.00
_cell.angle_gamma   90.00
#
_symmetry.space_group_name_H-M   'P 1'
#
loop_
_entity.id
_entity.type
_entity.pdbx_description
1 polymer ?
#
loop_
_entity_poly.entity_id
_entity_poly.type
_entity_poly.pdbx_seq_one_letter_code
_entity_poly.pdbx_strand_id
1 'polypeptide(L)'
;MFRRQLFIAVILFCFSAASSQSKKAAQQPGIFDDLPFNDFTENSILAPGEDAGEKVRSNVFARVVLNKKTCWQGEALLATFHLYSSLKSTSSITKRPYVSDFFSTDLKYSNEVARYKKESGRSYRDFILQREQLIALQNGSLPIDPIIVDCKVTYNDENGKKQFYSGEVVSDSAVVRVKPLPDPGTNSSFGGSVGQFAVSASLNSDSINAGQNAVLTIEFTGAGNFGDLKVPEIRWPAGFEGFHSTVTREIQTDSFPTSGKLLFSIPFVAAQQGAFSIQPVSVVFFDPENGRYDTAISKVINVFVAPGSGQPADTAVVPGKTKAKFPWLPVLGGLIVVMALGAAYVLRKKKPPVTAGQKISEPAIIEQVLPEIDATEKLKGLEQVDHKKVFATELKATVSGFIKARTGLTDATDE
;
A
#
# COMPACT_ATOMS: atom_id res chain seq x y z
N MET A 1 29.25 28.96 31.58
CA MET A 1 29.52 29.54 30.24
C MET A 1 29.75 28.38 29.27
N PHE A 2 29.33 28.53 28.01
CA PHE A 2 29.24 27.49 26.96
C PHE A 2 28.14 26.43 27.13
N ARG A 3 26.89 26.86 26.89
CA ARG A 3 25.83 26.14 26.14
C ARG A 3 24.55 26.99 26.20
N ARG A 4 24.59 28.14 25.52
CA ARG A 4 23.48 29.09 25.41
C ARG A 4 23.62 29.97 24.16
N GLN A 5 23.90 29.35 23.00
CA GLN A 5 23.95 30.06 21.71
C GLN A 5 23.46 29.26 20.48
N LEU A 6 22.77 28.13 20.64
CA LEU A 6 22.26 27.36 19.49
C LEU A 6 20.75 27.07 19.51
N PHE A 7 19.97 27.92 20.15
CA PHE A 7 18.49 27.82 20.15
C PHE A 7 17.76 29.13 19.84
N ILE A 8 18.50 30.20 19.56
CA ILE A 8 17.98 31.50 19.14
C ILE A 8 18.44 31.76 17.70
N ALA A 9 17.99 30.89 16.78
CA ALA A 9 18.11 31.11 15.34
C ALA A 9 16.94 30.48 14.54
N VAL A 10 16.03 29.74 15.19
CA VAL A 10 14.95 29.00 14.50
C VAL A 10 13.55 29.58 14.76
N ILE A 11 13.40 30.54 15.68
CA ILE A 11 12.08 31.10 16.05
C ILE A 11 11.81 32.47 15.38
N LEU A 12 12.70 32.95 14.52
CA LEU A 12 12.58 34.25 13.84
C LEU A 12 12.52 34.17 12.30
N PHE A 13 11.98 33.07 11.75
CA PHE A 13 11.64 32.99 10.31
C PHE A 13 10.26 32.39 10.01
N CYS A 14 9.35 32.35 10.99
CA CYS A 14 7.97 31.87 10.79
C CYS A 14 6.94 32.91 11.24
N PHE A 15 7.07 34.15 10.76
CA PHE A 15 5.95 35.09 10.72
C PHE A 15 6.18 36.10 9.58
N SER A 16 5.88 35.68 8.35
CA SER A 16 5.46 36.61 7.30
C SER A 16 4.63 35.87 6.25
N ALA A 17 3.45 36.46 5.98
CA ALA A 17 2.54 36.19 4.86
C ALA A 17 1.81 34.82 4.82
N ALA A 18 0.78 34.70 5.65
CA ALA A 18 -0.43 33.96 5.26
C ALA A 18 -1.34 34.91 4.46
N SER A 19 -1.31 34.81 3.13
CA SER A 19 -2.37 35.33 2.26
C SER A 19 -3.25 34.16 1.80
N SER A 20 -4.55 34.36 1.97
CA SER A 20 -5.62 33.46 1.56
C SER A 20 -5.61 33.22 0.05
N GLN A 21 -5.52 31.96 -0.38
CA GLN A 21 -6.04 31.51 -1.67
C GLN A 21 -6.74 30.15 -1.53
N SER A 22 -7.95 30.12 -2.07
CA SER A 22 -8.84 28.99 -2.28
C SER A 22 -8.11 27.77 -2.87
N LYS A 23 -8.28 26.59 -2.25
CA LYS A 23 -7.77 25.31 -2.78
C LYS A 23 -8.59 24.89 -4.00
N LYS A 24 -8.13 25.25 -5.20
CA LYS A 24 -8.40 24.48 -6.43
C LYS A 24 -7.74 23.10 -6.31
N ALA A 25 -8.39 22.08 -6.85
CA ALA A 25 -7.82 20.74 -7.02
C ALA A 25 -6.40 20.86 -7.61
N ALA A 26 -5.44 20.14 -7.03
CA ALA A 26 -4.04 20.17 -7.47
C ALA A 26 -3.93 19.57 -8.87
N GLN A 27 -3.99 20.43 -9.87
CA GLN A 27 -3.58 20.14 -11.23
C GLN A 27 -2.05 20.10 -11.22
N GLN A 28 -1.48 18.94 -11.57
CA GLN A 28 -0.03 18.75 -11.64
C GLN A 28 0.61 19.80 -12.55
N PRO A 29 1.80 20.35 -12.22
CA PRO A 29 2.53 21.23 -13.13
C PRO A 29 2.87 20.46 -14.41
N GLY A 30 2.73 21.12 -15.57
CA GLY A 30 2.96 20.51 -16.87
C GLY A 30 4.41 20.02 -17.01
N ILE A 31 4.56 18.72 -17.23
CA ILE A 31 5.84 17.97 -17.33
C ILE A 31 6.54 18.24 -18.68
N PHE A 32 6.61 19.49 -19.17
CA PHE A 32 7.01 19.74 -20.56
C PHE A 32 8.03 20.87 -20.82
N ASP A 33 8.55 21.56 -19.81
CA ASP A 33 9.33 22.78 -20.10
C ASP A 33 10.84 22.58 -20.34
N ASP A 34 11.49 21.48 -19.91
CA ASP A 34 12.96 21.42 -19.85
C ASP A 34 13.68 20.31 -20.66
N LEU A 35 13.10 19.77 -21.74
CA LEU A 35 13.86 18.86 -22.63
C LEU A 35 13.65 19.20 -24.12
N PRO A 36 14.71 19.26 -24.95
CA PRO A 36 14.58 19.62 -26.35
C PRO A 36 13.84 18.50 -27.12
N PHE A 37 12.57 18.78 -27.39
CA PHE A 37 11.68 17.99 -28.26
C PHE A 37 10.73 18.96 -28.98
N ASN A 38 11.26 19.68 -29.97
CA ASN A 38 10.51 20.70 -30.71
C ASN A 38 9.64 20.10 -31.85
N ASP A 39 9.49 18.78 -31.92
CA ASP A 39 8.93 18.04 -33.07
C ASP A 39 7.43 17.66 -32.90
N PHE A 40 6.84 18.00 -31.75
CA PHE A 40 5.42 17.69 -31.46
C PHE A 40 4.45 18.68 -32.09
N THR A 41 4.89 19.91 -32.37
CA THR A 41 4.05 20.92 -33.03
C THR A 41 3.67 20.47 -34.42
N GLU A 42 4.62 19.94 -35.21
CA GLU A 42 4.34 19.47 -36.58
C GLU A 42 3.38 18.28 -36.60
N ASN A 43 3.58 17.29 -35.74
CA ASN A 43 2.70 16.12 -35.68
C ASN A 43 1.33 16.44 -35.02
N SER A 44 1.20 17.56 -34.32
CA SER A 44 -0.06 18.04 -33.74
C SER A 44 -0.75 19.11 -34.60
N ILE A 45 -0.33 19.29 -35.86
CA ILE A 45 -1.09 20.04 -36.87
C ILE A 45 -2.02 19.08 -37.60
N LEU A 46 -3.31 19.39 -37.68
CA LEU A 46 -4.26 18.63 -38.50
C LEU A 46 -4.37 19.31 -39.86
N ALA A 47 -3.89 18.65 -40.92
CA ALA A 47 -3.95 19.21 -42.28
C ALA A 47 -5.38 19.18 -42.84
N PRO A 48 -5.74 20.06 -43.80
CA PRO A 48 -7.05 20.05 -44.42
C PRO A 48 -7.37 18.69 -45.06
N GLY A 49 -8.49 18.10 -44.67
CA GLY A 49 -8.93 16.78 -45.15
C GLY A 49 -8.30 15.58 -44.45
N GLU A 50 -7.42 15.79 -43.47
CA GLU A 50 -6.87 14.70 -42.65
C GLU A 50 -7.87 14.24 -41.59
N ASP A 51 -8.05 12.91 -41.44
CA ASP A 51 -8.89 12.36 -40.38
C ASP A 51 -8.14 12.41 -39.04
N ALA A 52 -8.69 13.17 -38.09
CA ALA A 52 -8.12 13.29 -36.75
C ALA A 52 -8.01 11.93 -36.05
N GLY A 53 -8.97 11.03 -36.27
CA GLY A 53 -8.94 9.69 -35.67
C GLY A 53 -7.82 8.81 -36.20
N GLU A 54 -7.59 8.82 -37.52
CA GLU A 54 -6.49 8.11 -38.16
C GLU A 54 -5.13 8.65 -37.75
N LYS A 55 -5.03 9.98 -37.59
CA LYS A 55 -3.84 10.62 -37.05
C LYS A 55 -3.54 10.19 -35.62
N VAL A 56 -4.56 10.01 -34.76
CA VAL A 56 -4.37 9.41 -33.43
C VAL A 56 -3.90 7.97 -33.55
N ARG A 57 -4.60 7.12 -34.33
CA ARG A 57 -4.27 5.68 -34.48
C ARG A 57 -2.85 5.44 -35.01
N SER A 58 -2.30 6.35 -35.82
CA SER A 58 -0.95 6.24 -36.38
C SER A 58 0.16 6.78 -35.47
N ASN A 59 -0.19 7.58 -34.45
CA ASN A 59 0.77 8.30 -33.59
C ASN A 59 0.63 8.01 -32.10
N VAL A 60 -0.41 7.27 -31.70
CA VAL A 60 -0.64 6.81 -30.33
C VAL A 60 -0.97 5.33 -30.34
N PHE A 61 -0.24 4.54 -29.54
CA PHE A 61 -0.50 3.12 -29.39
C PHE A 61 -0.10 2.65 -27.99
N ALA A 62 -0.76 1.62 -27.48
CA ALA A 62 -0.43 1.00 -26.20
C ALA A 62 0.18 -0.39 -26.39
N ARG A 63 1.00 -0.84 -25.45
CA ARG A 63 1.54 -2.21 -25.42
C ARG A 63 1.62 -2.79 -24.03
N VAL A 64 1.45 -4.10 -23.91
CA VAL A 64 1.88 -4.86 -22.74
C VAL A 64 3.29 -5.42 -22.97
N VAL A 65 4.19 -5.12 -22.04
CA VAL A 65 5.56 -5.64 -22.05
C VAL A 65 5.74 -6.56 -20.85
N LEU A 66 6.03 -7.82 -21.14
CA LEU A 66 6.34 -8.82 -20.12
C LEU A 66 7.85 -9.00 -20.00
N ASN A 67 8.37 -9.14 -18.79
CA ASN A 67 9.79 -9.50 -18.62
C ASN A 67 10.09 -10.95 -19.05
N LYS A 68 9.09 -11.83 -18.99
CA LYS A 68 9.16 -13.22 -19.42
C LYS A 68 7.82 -13.68 -19.98
N LYS A 69 7.84 -14.59 -20.96
CA LYS A 69 6.63 -15.22 -21.54
C LYS A 69 6.39 -16.64 -20.99
N THR A 70 7.31 -17.13 -20.18
CA THR A 70 7.24 -18.46 -19.57
C THR A 70 7.78 -18.37 -18.16
N CYS A 71 7.07 -18.99 -17.21
CA CYS A 71 7.43 -19.01 -15.80
C CYS A 71 6.96 -20.31 -15.14
N TRP A 72 7.39 -20.55 -13.93
CA TRP A 72 6.85 -21.59 -13.05
C TRP A 72 5.57 -21.12 -12.35
N GLN A 73 4.74 -22.06 -11.90
CA GLN A 73 3.63 -21.74 -11.02
C GLN A 73 4.13 -21.06 -9.75
N GLY A 74 3.46 -19.99 -9.31
CA GLY A 74 3.89 -19.21 -8.15
C GLY A 74 5.11 -18.30 -8.38
N GLU A 75 5.78 -18.37 -9.53
CA GLU A 75 6.87 -17.44 -9.87
C GLU A 75 6.31 -16.08 -10.27
N ALA A 76 6.95 -15.01 -9.78
CA ALA A 76 6.62 -13.65 -10.15
C ALA A 76 7.06 -13.34 -11.60
N LEU A 77 6.18 -12.68 -12.35
CA LEU A 77 6.48 -12.04 -13.63
C LEU A 77 6.03 -10.58 -13.61
N LEU A 78 6.70 -9.74 -14.39
CA LEU A 78 6.42 -8.32 -14.49
C LEU A 78 5.62 -8.06 -15.75
N ALA A 79 4.47 -7.42 -15.62
CA ALA A 79 3.70 -6.85 -16.71
C ALA A 79 3.72 -5.32 -16.60
N THR A 80 4.20 -4.66 -17.65
CA THR A 80 4.16 -3.20 -17.74
C THR A 80 3.35 -2.80 -18.95
N PHE A 81 2.31 -2.00 -18.72
CA PHE A 81 1.46 -1.44 -19.77
C PHE A 81 1.96 -0.05 -20.13
N HIS A 82 2.40 0.10 -21.37
CA HIS A 82 2.97 1.32 -21.90
C HIS A 82 1.99 2.00 -22.84
N LEU A 83 1.98 3.34 -22.82
CA LEU A 83 1.37 4.18 -23.84
C LEU A 83 2.47 4.95 -24.56
N TYR A 84 2.55 4.79 -25.86
CA TYR A 84 3.46 5.51 -26.72
C TYR A 84 2.71 6.61 -27.45
N SER A 85 3.15 7.86 -27.33
CA SER A 85 2.52 8.99 -28.03
C SER A 85 3.57 9.93 -28.62
N SER A 86 3.41 10.26 -29.91
CA SER A 86 4.15 11.34 -30.58
C SER A 86 3.29 12.61 -30.72
N LEU A 87 2.13 12.68 -30.05
CA LEU A 87 1.21 13.82 -30.09
C LEU A 87 1.13 14.51 -28.74
N LYS A 88 0.71 15.77 -28.70
CA LYS A 88 0.33 16.42 -27.43
C LYS A 88 -1.00 15.86 -26.94
N SER A 89 -0.94 14.97 -25.96
CA SER A 89 -2.10 14.21 -25.46
C SER A 89 -2.16 14.11 -23.95
N THR A 90 -3.38 13.97 -23.42
CA THR A 90 -3.64 13.45 -22.07
C THR A 90 -4.35 12.09 -22.19
N SER A 91 -4.23 11.26 -21.16
CA SER A 91 -4.75 9.89 -21.21
C SER A 91 -5.34 9.47 -19.87
N SER A 92 -6.41 8.67 -19.92
CA SER A 92 -7.01 8.04 -18.74
C SER A 92 -7.39 6.59 -19.04
N ILE A 93 -7.03 5.68 -18.12
CA ILE A 93 -7.40 4.26 -18.23
C ILE A 93 -8.93 4.15 -18.09
N THR A 94 -9.59 3.61 -19.11
CA THR A 94 -11.04 3.36 -19.11
C THR A 94 -11.38 1.93 -18.72
N LYS A 95 -10.51 0.97 -19.08
CA LYS A 95 -10.64 -0.43 -18.66
C LYS A 95 -9.28 -0.98 -18.27
N ARG A 96 -9.18 -1.52 -17.05
CA ARG A 96 -7.99 -2.26 -16.58
C ARG A 96 -7.95 -3.65 -17.21
N PRO A 97 -6.74 -4.22 -17.40
CA PRO A 97 -6.59 -5.59 -17.85
C PRO A 97 -7.22 -6.55 -16.84
N TYR A 98 -7.96 -7.54 -17.34
CA TYR A 98 -8.47 -8.64 -16.54
C TYR A 98 -7.46 -9.79 -16.51
N VAL A 99 -7.05 -10.21 -15.31
CA VAL A 99 -5.99 -11.20 -15.09
C VAL A 99 -6.39 -12.19 -13.98
N SER A 100 -7.56 -12.83 -14.10
CA SER A 100 -8.12 -13.69 -13.04
C SER A 100 -7.26 -14.89 -12.63
N ASP A 101 -6.42 -15.36 -13.55
CA ASP A 101 -5.56 -16.51 -13.30
C ASP A 101 -4.26 -16.14 -12.58
N PHE A 102 -4.11 -14.85 -12.23
CA PHE A 102 -2.96 -14.30 -11.54
C PHE A 102 -3.40 -13.59 -10.26
N PHE A 103 -2.59 -13.74 -9.21
CA PHE A 103 -2.57 -12.76 -8.14
C PHE A 103 -1.76 -11.54 -8.62
N SER A 104 -2.40 -10.38 -8.71
CA SER A 104 -1.77 -9.13 -9.15
C SER A 104 -1.39 -8.25 -7.96
N THR A 105 -0.24 -7.61 -8.06
CA THR A 105 0.20 -6.56 -7.13
C THR A 105 0.69 -5.36 -7.92
N ASP A 106 0.03 -4.22 -7.74
CA ASP A 106 0.47 -2.93 -8.28
C ASP A 106 1.85 -2.58 -7.71
N LEU A 107 2.80 -2.31 -8.61
CA LEU A 107 4.14 -1.86 -8.25
C LEU A 107 4.21 -0.34 -8.34
N LYS A 108 4.97 0.26 -7.43
CA LYS A 108 5.33 1.67 -7.52
C LYS A 108 6.34 1.84 -8.66
N TYR A 109 6.23 2.95 -9.37
CA TYR A 109 7.16 3.34 -10.42
C TYR A 109 7.33 4.86 -10.43
N SER A 110 8.48 5.30 -10.94
CA SER A 110 8.70 6.71 -11.25
C SER A 110 7.89 7.07 -12.50
N ASN A 111 7.27 8.25 -12.51
CA ASN A 111 6.57 8.78 -13.68
C ASN A 111 7.53 9.43 -14.69
N GLU A 112 8.82 9.07 -14.65
CA GLU A 112 9.79 9.49 -15.65
C GLU A 112 9.36 9.01 -17.03
N VAL A 113 9.21 9.97 -17.95
CA VAL A 113 8.78 9.70 -19.32
C VAL A 113 10.01 9.44 -20.17
N ALA A 114 10.20 8.18 -20.55
CA ALA A 114 11.32 7.78 -21.40
C ALA A 114 11.05 8.12 -22.88
N ARG A 115 12.12 8.17 -23.67
CA ARG A 115 12.05 8.29 -25.14
C ARG A 115 12.05 6.89 -25.75
N TYR A 116 11.08 6.60 -26.61
CA TYR A 116 11.04 5.41 -27.44
C TYR A 116 11.25 5.77 -28.91
N LYS A 117 12.20 5.15 -29.60
CA LYS A 117 12.43 5.35 -31.04
C LYS A 117 12.00 4.09 -31.79
N LYS A 118 11.03 4.21 -32.67
CA LYS A 118 10.58 3.11 -33.55
C LYS A 118 11.58 2.95 -34.71
N GLU A 119 11.69 1.74 -35.24
CA GLU A 119 12.56 1.43 -36.39
C GLU A 119 12.25 2.28 -37.63
N SER A 120 11.00 2.77 -37.76
CA SER A 120 10.57 3.70 -38.81
C SER A 120 11.07 5.14 -38.62
N GLY A 121 12.01 5.40 -37.71
CA GLY A 121 12.62 6.71 -37.44
C GLY A 121 11.80 7.66 -36.55
N ARG A 122 10.50 7.40 -36.35
CA ARG A 122 9.61 8.22 -35.52
C ARG A 122 9.85 7.99 -34.02
N SER A 123 9.91 9.08 -33.27
CA SER A 123 10.11 9.07 -31.81
C SER A 123 8.79 9.28 -31.07
N TYR A 124 8.64 8.58 -29.95
CA TYR A 124 7.47 8.60 -29.08
C TYR A 124 7.91 8.86 -27.64
N ARG A 125 7.04 9.50 -26.86
CA ARG A 125 7.14 9.45 -25.40
C ARG A 125 6.54 8.14 -24.93
N ASP A 126 7.23 7.49 -24.01
CA ASP A 126 6.81 6.26 -23.37
C ASP A 126 6.27 6.58 -21.97
N PHE A 127 4.98 6.37 -21.78
CA PHE A 127 4.29 6.54 -20.51
C PHE A 127 3.95 5.18 -19.92
N ILE A 128 4.30 4.95 -18.66
CA ILE A 128 3.86 3.77 -17.93
C ILE A 128 2.45 4.04 -17.39
N LEU A 129 1.47 3.31 -17.93
CA LEU A 129 0.07 3.38 -17.51
C LEU A 129 -0.16 2.57 -16.23
N GLN A 130 0.44 1.39 -16.17
CA GLN A 130 0.27 0.43 -15.08
C GLN A 130 1.47 -0.52 -15.07
N ARG A 131 1.99 -0.83 -13.89
CA ARG A 131 3.12 -1.74 -13.69
C ARG A 131 2.76 -2.71 -12.58
N GLU A 132 2.74 -4.00 -12.88
CA GLU A 132 2.22 -5.02 -11.97
C GLU A 132 3.15 -6.23 -11.90
N GLN A 133 3.28 -6.76 -10.69
CA GLN A 133 3.75 -8.13 -10.50
C GLN A 133 2.56 -9.07 -10.60
N LEU A 134 2.67 -10.08 -11.46
CA LEU A 134 1.69 -11.16 -11.59
C LEU A 134 2.31 -12.45 -11.06
N ILE A 135 1.56 -13.18 -10.24
CA ILE A 135 1.90 -14.51 -9.74
C ILE A 135 0.84 -15.49 -10.25
N ALA A 136 1.23 -16.45 -11.07
CA ALA A 136 0.30 -17.41 -11.66
C ALA A 136 -0.28 -18.38 -10.62
N LEU A 137 -1.61 -18.50 -10.60
CA LEU A 137 -2.34 -19.39 -9.68
C LEU A 137 -2.47 -20.82 -10.21
N GLN A 138 -2.37 -21.00 -11.53
CA GLN A 138 -2.53 -22.29 -12.20
C GLN A 138 -1.56 -22.47 -13.37
N ASN A 139 -1.45 -23.70 -13.88
CA ASN A 139 -0.57 -24.07 -14.98
C ASN A 139 -1.26 -23.91 -16.34
N GLY A 140 -0.47 -23.81 -17.41
CA GLY A 140 -0.98 -23.76 -18.79
C GLY A 140 -0.73 -22.42 -19.47
N SER A 141 -1.54 -22.11 -20.48
CA SER A 141 -1.43 -20.84 -21.22
C SER A 141 -2.45 -19.85 -20.70
N LEU A 142 -1.99 -18.87 -19.92
CA LEU A 142 -2.85 -17.91 -19.24
C LEU A 142 -2.88 -16.58 -20.00
N PRO A 143 -4.07 -16.06 -20.34
CA PRO A 143 -4.20 -14.80 -21.04
C PRO A 143 -3.98 -13.60 -20.10
N ILE A 144 -3.48 -12.51 -20.68
CA ILE A 144 -3.46 -11.19 -20.09
C ILE A 144 -4.25 -10.30 -21.05
N ASP A 145 -5.43 -9.87 -20.59
CA ASP A 145 -6.30 -8.98 -21.35
C ASP A 145 -5.62 -7.63 -21.62
N PRO A 146 -6.03 -6.93 -22.68
CA PRO A 146 -5.47 -5.63 -23.00
C PRO A 146 -5.94 -4.57 -22.01
N ILE A 147 -5.13 -3.51 -21.85
CA ILE A 147 -5.56 -2.28 -21.21
C ILE A 147 -6.25 -1.39 -22.24
N ILE A 148 -7.30 -0.68 -21.81
CA ILE A 148 -8.02 0.27 -22.65
C ILE A 148 -7.89 1.67 -22.06
N VAL A 149 -7.53 2.62 -22.90
CA VAL A 149 -7.21 4.00 -22.53
C VAL A 149 -7.97 4.96 -23.44
N ASP A 150 -8.66 5.94 -22.85
CA ASP A 150 -9.14 7.11 -23.59
C ASP A 150 -8.00 8.12 -23.70
N CYS A 151 -7.65 8.48 -24.93
CA CYS A 151 -6.59 9.42 -25.26
C CYS A 151 -7.17 10.69 -25.87
N LYS A 152 -6.97 11.82 -25.18
CA LYS A 152 -7.41 13.14 -25.61
C LYS A 152 -6.24 13.88 -26.23
N VAL A 153 -6.34 14.16 -27.53
CA VAL A 153 -5.33 14.87 -28.30
C VAL A 153 -5.81 16.29 -28.59
N THR A 154 -4.89 17.25 -28.49
CA THR A 154 -5.13 18.62 -28.94
C THR A 154 -4.36 18.85 -30.23
N TYR A 155 -5.08 19.15 -31.32
CA TYR A 155 -4.52 19.57 -32.59
C TYR A 155 -4.65 21.09 -32.74
N ASN A 156 -3.74 21.69 -33.50
CA ASN A 156 -3.95 23.02 -34.06
C ASN A 156 -4.31 22.85 -35.54
N ASP A 157 -5.30 23.59 -36.03
CA ASP A 157 -5.47 23.75 -37.47
C ASP A 157 -4.45 24.74 -38.04
N GLU A 158 -4.48 24.93 -39.36
CA GLU A 158 -3.57 25.85 -40.07
C GLU A 158 -3.65 27.31 -39.59
N ASN A 159 -4.77 27.70 -38.96
CA ASN A 159 -4.98 29.03 -38.40
C ASN A 159 -4.61 29.11 -36.91
N GLY A 160 -4.06 28.03 -36.34
CA GLY A 160 -3.69 27.94 -34.93
C GLY A 160 -4.87 27.74 -33.97
N LYS A 161 -6.08 27.49 -34.49
CA LYS A 161 -7.25 27.19 -33.64
C LYS A 161 -7.14 25.76 -33.12
N LYS A 162 -7.34 25.61 -31.82
CA LYS A 162 -7.29 24.31 -31.14
C LYS A 162 -8.53 23.48 -31.44
N GLN A 163 -8.30 22.23 -31.82
CA GLN A 163 -9.31 21.19 -31.95
C GLN A 163 -8.98 20.05 -30.97
N PHE A 164 -10.03 19.47 -30.38
CA PHE A 164 -9.89 18.39 -29.40
C PHE A 164 -10.48 17.12 -29.98
N TYR A 165 -9.73 16.04 -29.86
CA TYR A 165 -10.16 14.72 -30.29
C TYR A 165 -9.94 13.71 -29.17
N SER A 166 -10.90 12.81 -28.97
CA SER A 166 -10.78 11.67 -28.06
C SER A 166 -10.81 10.38 -28.85
N GLY A 167 -9.88 9.48 -28.57
CA GLY A 167 -9.83 8.17 -29.20
C GLY A 167 -9.48 7.10 -28.19
N GLU A 168 -10.14 5.95 -28.30
CA GLU A 168 -9.79 4.77 -27.53
C GLU A 168 -8.54 4.11 -28.10
N VAL A 169 -7.58 3.82 -27.23
CA VAL A 169 -6.36 3.09 -27.55
C VAL A 169 -6.36 1.81 -26.73
N VAL A 170 -6.31 0.67 -27.43
CA VAL A 170 -6.31 -0.67 -26.85
C VAL A 170 -4.89 -1.24 -27.00
N SER A 171 -4.32 -1.79 -25.93
CA SER A 171 -3.04 -2.50 -26.06
C SER A 171 -3.20 -3.84 -26.77
N ASP A 172 -2.09 -4.47 -27.12
CA ASP A 172 -2.08 -5.89 -27.38
C ASP A 172 -2.44 -6.69 -26.11
N SER A 173 -2.93 -7.92 -26.34
CA SER A 173 -3.06 -8.95 -25.31
C SER A 173 -1.81 -9.81 -25.29
N ALA A 174 -1.52 -10.43 -24.15
CA ALA A 174 -0.41 -11.37 -24.03
C ALA A 174 -0.88 -12.73 -23.52
N VAL A 175 -0.03 -13.75 -23.70
CA VAL A 175 -0.23 -15.09 -23.14
C VAL A 175 1.05 -15.52 -22.44
N VAL A 176 0.93 -15.96 -21.20
CA VAL A 176 2.03 -16.50 -20.40
C VAL A 176 1.91 -18.02 -20.35
N ARG A 177 3.00 -18.74 -20.62
CA ARG A 177 3.07 -20.19 -20.43
C ARG A 177 3.59 -20.53 -19.04
N VAL A 178 2.74 -21.10 -18.20
CA VAL A 178 3.04 -21.46 -16.82
C VAL A 178 3.33 -22.95 -16.72
N LYS A 179 4.54 -23.28 -16.26
CA LYS A 179 4.99 -24.65 -16.02
C LYS A 179 4.57 -25.11 -14.61
N PRO A 180 4.12 -26.37 -14.44
CA PRO A 180 3.97 -26.94 -13.12
C PRO A 180 5.32 -26.95 -12.40
N LEU A 181 5.30 -26.82 -11.07
CA LEU A 181 6.49 -27.11 -10.27
C LEU A 181 6.84 -28.61 -10.39
N PRO A 182 8.14 -28.98 -10.35
CA PRO A 182 8.55 -30.38 -10.28
C PRO A 182 7.95 -31.07 -9.05
N ASP A 183 7.90 -32.40 -9.04
CA ASP A 183 7.57 -33.13 -7.81
C ASP A 183 8.63 -32.79 -6.73
N PRO A 184 8.24 -32.26 -5.55
CA PRO A 184 9.18 -31.99 -4.47
C PRO A 184 9.87 -33.26 -3.93
N GLY A 185 9.35 -34.45 -4.26
CA GLY A 185 9.92 -35.73 -3.83
C GLY A 185 9.98 -35.82 -2.31
N THR A 186 11.16 -36.12 -1.76
CA THR A 186 11.39 -36.20 -0.30
C THR A 186 11.36 -34.85 0.42
N ASN A 187 11.25 -33.72 -0.30
CA ASN A 187 11.15 -32.38 0.30
C ASN A 187 9.73 -32.10 0.80
N SER A 188 9.19 -32.96 1.67
CA SER A 188 7.80 -32.93 2.14
C SER A 188 7.41 -31.65 2.90
N SER A 189 8.39 -30.81 3.26
CA SER A 189 8.19 -29.54 3.96
C SER A 189 8.03 -28.33 3.04
N PHE A 190 7.93 -28.53 1.72
CA PHE A 190 7.67 -27.43 0.78
C PHE A 190 6.32 -26.77 1.06
N GLY A 191 6.35 -25.51 1.50
CA GLY A 191 5.17 -24.74 1.91
C GLY A 191 4.53 -23.87 0.81
N GLY A 192 4.97 -23.99 -0.45
CA GLY A 192 4.43 -23.22 -1.57
C GLY A 192 5.14 -21.88 -1.88
N SER A 193 6.25 -21.58 -1.21
CA SER A 193 7.02 -20.36 -1.43
C SER A 193 7.91 -20.45 -2.66
N VAL A 194 7.81 -19.47 -3.55
CA VAL A 194 8.54 -19.47 -4.84
C VAL A 194 9.31 -18.16 -4.97
N GLY A 195 10.63 -18.24 -5.13
CA GLY A 195 11.52 -17.09 -5.13
C GLY A 195 12.86 -17.42 -4.49
N GLN A 196 13.51 -16.41 -3.93
CA GLN A 196 14.75 -16.57 -3.18
C GLN A 196 14.56 -16.01 -1.78
N PHE A 197 14.85 -16.84 -0.78
CA PHE A 197 14.59 -16.51 0.62
C PHE A 197 15.79 -16.85 1.51
N ALA A 198 15.92 -16.08 2.58
CA ALA A 198 16.79 -16.36 3.71
C ALA A 198 15.95 -16.41 4.98
N VAL A 199 16.41 -17.20 5.96
CA VAL A 199 15.79 -17.29 7.29
C VAL A 199 16.83 -17.00 8.35
N SER A 200 16.42 -16.23 9.36
CA SER A 200 17.18 -16.05 10.59
C SER A 200 16.27 -16.26 11.80
N ALA A 201 16.87 -16.64 12.92
CA ALA A 201 16.15 -16.84 14.16
C ALA A 201 16.94 -16.18 15.29
N SER A 202 16.24 -15.49 16.20
CA SER A 202 16.84 -14.74 17.30
C SER A 202 15.95 -14.72 18.53
N LEU A 203 16.56 -14.51 19.69
CA LEU A 203 15.85 -14.27 20.95
C LEU A 203 15.87 -12.79 21.30
N ASN A 204 14.90 -12.37 22.11
CA ASN A 204 14.92 -11.07 22.75
C ASN A 204 16.02 -10.95 23.84
N SER A 205 16.52 -12.08 24.35
CA SER A 205 17.64 -12.18 25.29
C SER A 205 18.29 -13.56 25.24
N ASP A 206 19.63 -13.63 25.32
CA ASP A 206 20.40 -14.88 25.36
C ASP A 206 20.38 -15.54 26.75
N SER A 207 19.89 -14.80 27.77
CA SER A 207 19.70 -15.29 29.13
C SER A 207 18.28 -14.98 29.60
N ILE A 208 17.57 -15.99 30.10
CA ILE A 208 16.19 -15.90 30.61
C ILE A 208 16.11 -16.58 31.98
N ASN A 209 15.12 -16.26 32.81
CA ASN A 209 14.89 -16.99 34.07
C ASN A 209 13.88 -18.11 33.85
N ALA A 210 14.02 -19.23 34.56
CA ALA A 210 13.03 -20.29 34.54
C ALA A 210 11.65 -19.77 34.97
N GLY A 211 10.61 -20.13 34.21
CA GLY A 211 9.24 -19.66 34.40
C GLY A 211 8.92 -18.28 33.81
N GLN A 212 9.91 -17.57 33.26
CA GLN A 212 9.71 -16.27 32.61
C GLN A 212 9.38 -16.44 31.11
N ASN A 213 8.51 -15.59 30.59
CA ASN A 213 8.21 -15.54 29.16
C ASN A 213 9.36 -14.90 28.37
N ALA A 214 9.72 -15.53 27.27
CA ALA A 214 10.69 -15.06 26.29
C ALA A 214 10.09 -15.13 24.89
N VAL A 215 10.73 -14.50 23.90
CA VAL A 215 10.21 -14.47 22.52
C VAL A 215 11.29 -14.94 21.56
N LEU A 216 10.96 -15.98 20.79
CA LEU A 216 11.71 -16.42 19.63
C LEU A 216 11.17 -15.67 18.41
N THR A 217 12.02 -14.90 17.74
CA THR A 217 11.71 -14.23 16.48
C THR A 217 12.32 -15.00 15.33
N ILE A 218 11.50 -15.42 14.37
CA ILE A 218 11.95 -16.01 13.11
C ILE A 218 11.67 -15.00 12.00
N GLU A 219 12.72 -14.55 11.34
CA GLU A 219 12.65 -13.60 10.25
C GLU A 219 12.93 -14.28 8.92
N PHE A 220 11.96 -14.23 8.03
CA PHE A 220 12.11 -14.59 6.63
C PHE A 220 12.29 -13.33 5.81
N THR A 221 13.35 -13.26 5.02
CA THR A 221 13.59 -12.17 4.06
C THR A 221 13.76 -12.75 2.67
N GLY A 222 13.47 -11.96 1.64
CA GLY A 222 13.68 -12.43 0.27
C GLY A 222 12.93 -11.62 -0.76
N ALA A 223 12.85 -12.18 -1.96
CA ALA A 223 12.05 -11.64 -3.04
C ALA A 223 11.32 -12.75 -3.80
N GLY A 224 10.04 -12.50 -4.10
CA GLY A 224 9.17 -13.46 -4.79
C GLY A 224 7.81 -13.63 -4.12
N ASN A 225 7.21 -14.78 -4.33
CA ASN A 225 5.95 -15.16 -3.73
C ASN A 225 6.18 -15.68 -2.30
N PHE A 226 5.99 -14.78 -1.33
CA PHE A 226 6.01 -15.13 0.09
C PHE A 226 4.88 -16.10 0.49
N GLY A 227 3.89 -16.34 -0.37
CA GLY A 227 2.81 -17.30 -0.17
C GLY A 227 2.13 -17.23 1.19
N ASP A 228 1.45 -18.31 1.54
CA ASP A 228 1.07 -18.62 2.92
C ASP A 228 2.24 -19.30 3.62
N LEU A 229 3.42 -18.66 3.66
CA LEU A 229 4.52 -19.10 4.52
C LEU A 229 3.97 -19.28 5.93
N LYS A 230 3.94 -20.53 6.38
CA LYS A 230 3.54 -20.88 7.75
C LYS A 230 4.75 -20.80 8.65
N VAL A 231 4.48 -20.63 9.93
CA VAL A 231 5.51 -20.81 10.96
C VAL A 231 6.08 -22.21 10.78
N PRO A 232 7.40 -22.36 10.58
CA PRO A 232 8.03 -23.66 10.55
C PRO A 232 7.92 -24.34 11.92
N GLU A 233 7.87 -25.66 11.93
CA GLU A 233 7.81 -26.42 13.18
C GLU A 233 9.10 -26.22 13.99
N ILE A 234 8.95 -25.86 15.27
CA ILE A 234 10.08 -25.62 16.18
C ILE A 234 10.29 -26.84 17.05
N ARG A 235 11.50 -27.40 17.00
CA ARG A 235 11.94 -28.46 17.91
C ARG A 235 12.39 -27.86 19.23
N TRP A 236 11.43 -27.68 20.14
CA TRP A 236 11.68 -27.16 21.48
C TRP A 236 12.55 -28.12 22.31
N PRO A 237 13.55 -27.61 23.05
CA PRO A 237 14.27 -28.41 24.04
C PRO A 237 13.33 -28.95 25.13
N ALA A 238 13.73 -30.02 25.81
CA ALA A 238 12.97 -30.53 26.95
C ALA A 238 12.76 -29.43 28.01
N GLY A 239 11.53 -29.30 28.51
CA GLY A 239 11.16 -28.26 29.47
C GLY A 239 10.87 -26.89 28.87
N PHE A 240 10.88 -26.74 27.54
CA PHE A 240 10.43 -25.55 26.84
C PHE A 240 9.01 -25.77 26.29
N GLU A 241 8.19 -24.73 26.36
CA GLU A 241 6.84 -24.71 25.79
C GLU A 241 6.65 -23.43 24.99
N GLY A 242 6.43 -23.58 23.67
CA GLY A 242 6.13 -22.46 22.77
C GLY A 242 4.62 -22.24 22.62
N PHE A 243 4.23 -20.98 22.50
CA PHE A 243 2.85 -20.54 22.33
C PHE A 243 2.54 -20.12 20.88
N HIS A 244 1.30 -19.68 20.65
CA HIS A 244 0.88 -19.20 19.34
C HIS A 244 1.71 -18.00 18.89
N SER A 245 2.20 -18.07 17.66
CA SER A 245 2.99 -17.00 17.04
C SER A 245 2.12 -15.83 16.60
N THR A 246 2.65 -14.62 16.65
CA THR A 246 2.11 -13.51 15.86
C THR A 246 2.94 -13.31 14.59
N VAL A 247 2.30 -12.86 13.50
CA VAL A 247 2.95 -12.65 12.20
C VAL A 247 2.88 -11.17 11.83
N THR A 248 4.03 -10.59 11.52
CA THR A 248 4.12 -9.25 10.90
C THR A 248 4.68 -9.38 9.50
N ARG A 249 4.02 -8.73 8.52
CA ARG A 249 4.42 -8.77 7.11
C ARG A 249 4.76 -7.36 6.63
N GLU A 250 5.97 -7.20 6.12
CA GLU A 250 6.45 -5.95 5.52
C GLU A 250 6.90 -6.23 4.08
N ILE A 251 6.02 -5.96 3.11
CA ILE A 251 6.32 -6.15 1.67
C ILE A 251 6.59 -4.80 1.01
N GLN A 252 7.65 -4.75 0.23
CA GLN A 252 8.06 -3.60 -0.58
C GLN A 252 7.63 -3.81 -2.03
N THR A 253 6.94 -2.82 -2.60
CA THR A 253 6.40 -2.85 -3.97
C THR A 253 7.08 -1.84 -4.89
N ASP A 254 8.22 -1.28 -4.48
CA ASP A 254 9.06 -0.37 -5.27
C ASP A 254 10.05 -1.09 -6.20
N SER A 255 10.16 -2.41 -6.06
CA SER A 255 11.02 -3.27 -6.84
C SER A 255 10.25 -4.47 -7.41
N PHE A 256 10.86 -5.12 -8.41
CA PHE A 256 10.40 -6.37 -8.97
C PHE A 256 11.56 -7.38 -8.97
N PRO A 257 11.35 -8.63 -8.54
CA PRO A 257 10.16 -9.11 -7.82
C PRO A 257 9.98 -8.38 -6.48
N THR A 258 8.74 -8.34 -5.96
CA THR A 258 8.47 -7.73 -4.65
C THR A 258 9.32 -8.40 -3.60
N SER A 259 10.06 -7.60 -2.85
CA SER A 259 10.86 -8.04 -1.73
C SER A 259 10.17 -7.73 -0.42
N GLY A 260 10.64 -8.31 0.67
CA GLY A 260 10.05 -8.05 1.97
C GLY A 260 10.58 -8.93 3.07
N LYS A 261 9.95 -8.79 4.22
CA LYS A 261 10.21 -9.64 5.38
C LYS A 261 8.91 -10.09 6.07
N LEU A 262 8.92 -11.32 6.56
CA LEU A 262 7.92 -11.87 7.47
C LEU A 262 8.57 -12.18 8.80
N LEU A 263 7.98 -11.67 9.87
CA LEU A 263 8.44 -11.85 11.23
C LEU A 263 7.42 -12.71 11.98
N PHE A 264 7.86 -13.89 12.43
CA PHE A 264 7.09 -14.75 13.33
C PHE A 264 7.62 -14.57 14.74
N SER A 265 6.80 -14.01 15.62
CA SER A 265 7.14 -13.82 17.03
C SER A 265 6.44 -14.89 17.86
N ILE A 266 7.22 -15.83 18.40
CA ILE A 266 6.74 -17.00 19.12
C ILE A 266 7.09 -16.84 20.60
N PRO A 267 6.12 -16.51 21.47
CA PRO A 267 6.34 -16.51 22.91
C PRO A 267 6.64 -17.94 23.38
N PHE A 268 7.49 -18.10 24.39
CA PHE A 268 7.76 -19.39 25.01
C PHE A 268 8.19 -19.24 26.47
N VAL A 269 8.07 -20.33 27.22
CA VAL A 269 8.57 -20.44 28.61
C VAL A 269 9.53 -21.62 28.72
N ALA A 270 10.51 -21.51 29.62
CA ALA A 270 11.42 -22.60 29.97
C ALA A 270 11.26 -22.93 31.47
N ALA A 271 10.99 -24.20 31.79
CA ALA A 271 10.73 -24.64 33.16
C ALA A 271 12.00 -25.00 33.95
N GLN A 272 13.09 -25.36 33.26
CA GLN A 272 14.32 -25.88 33.87
C GLN A 272 15.50 -24.95 33.62
N GLN A 273 16.31 -24.72 34.65
CA GLN A 273 17.57 -23.99 34.53
C GLN A 273 18.63 -24.82 33.78
N GLY A 274 19.52 -24.15 33.06
CA GLY A 274 20.61 -24.81 32.31
C GLY A 274 20.98 -24.08 31.03
N ALA A 275 21.96 -24.63 30.30
CA ALA A 275 22.30 -24.19 28.96
C ALA A 275 21.56 -25.08 27.94
N PHE A 276 20.82 -24.46 27.04
CA PHE A 276 20.04 -25.15 26.01
C PHE A 276 20.36 -24.60 24.62
N SER A 277 20.05 -25.40 23.60
CA SER A 277 20.15 -24.99 22.21
C SER A 277 18.84 -25.27 21.48
N ILE A 278 18.25 -24.23 20.90
CA ILE A 278 17.11 -24.35 19.97
C ILE A 278 17.69 -24.64 18.58
N GLN A 279 17.26 -25.73 17.98
CA GLN A 279 17.80 -26.20 16.70
C GLN A 279 17.48 -25.23 15.56
N PRO A 280 18.33 -25.21 14.51
CA PRO A 280 18.04 -24.47 13.29
C PRO A 280 16.65 -24.73 12.73
N VAL A 281 16.04 -23.66 12.27
CA VAL A 281 14.78 -23.67 11.56
C VAL A 281 15.07 -23.68 10.06
N SER A 282 14.41 -24.57 9.33
CA SER A 282 14.56 -24.70 7.88
C SER A 282 13.26 -24.40 7.15
N VAL A 283 13.36 -23.71 6.01
CA VAL A 283 12.26 -23.55 5.07
C VAL A 283 12.70 -23.95 3.67
N VAL A 284 11.90 -24.84 3.08
CA VAL A 284 12.05 -25.27 1.69
C VAL A 284 11.26 -24.33 0.81
N PHE A 285 11.92 -23.78 -0.22
CA PHE A 285 11.31 -22.94 -1.25
C PHE A 285 11.73 -23.45 -2.63
N PHE A 286 10.97 -23.06 -3.65
CA PHE A 286 11.35 -23.31 -5.04
C PHE A 286 12.07 -22.09 -5.59
N ASP A 287 13.32 -22.26 -6.01
CA ASP A 287 14.10 -21.23 -6.70
C ASP A 287 13.82 -21.30 -8.21
N PRO A 288 13.05 -20.35 -8.76
CA PRO A 288 12.71 -20.36 -10.18
C PRO A 288 13.89 -20.07 -11.11
N GLU A 289 14.93 -19.39 -10.61
CA GLU A 289 16.13 -19.07 -11.40
C GLU A 289 16.94 -20.34 -11.68
N ASN A 290 17.11 -21.18 -10.65
CA ASN A 290 17.80 -22.46 -10.76
C ASN A 290 16.88 -23.64 -11.13
N GLY A 291 15.55 -23.44 -11.12
CA GLY A 291 14.56 -24.46 -11.44
C GLY A 291 14.58 -25.65 -10.48
N ARG A 292 14.92 -25.42 -9.20
CA ARG A 292 15.05 -26.47 -8.18
C ARG A 292 14.55 -26.02 -6.82
N TYR A 293 14.27 -26.98 -5.95
CA TYR A 293 14.03 -26.71 -4.54
C TYR A 293 15.35 -26.40 -3.83
N ASP A 294 15.30 -25.42 -2.93
CA ASP A 294 16.41 -25.05 -2.05
C ASP A 294 15.89 -24.87 -0.61
N THR A 295 16.80 -24.87 0.36
CA THR A 295 16.46 -24.80 1.79
C THR A 295 17.23 -23.67 2.46
N ALA A 296 16.50 -22.68 2.95
CA ALA A 296 17.06 -21.68 3.85
C ALA A 296 17.10 -22.25 5.27
N ILE A 297 18.23 -22.14 5.95
CA ILE A 297 18.43 -22.69 7.30
C ILE A 297 18.96 -21.58 8.23
N SER A 298 18.34 -21.43 9.40
CA SER A 298 18.78 -20.46 10.40
C SER A 298 20.02 -20.94 11.15
N LYS A 299 20.61 -20.08 11.98
CA LYS A 299 21.62 -20.53 12.94
C LYS A 299 20.96 -21.25 14.11
N VAL A 300 21.72 -22.11 14.79
CA VAL A 300 21.37 -22.62 16.12
C VAL A 300 21.33 -21.45 17.10
N ILE A 301 20.35 -21.46 18.01
CA ILE A 301 20.24 -20.46 19.06
C ILE A 301 20.65 -21.11 20.37
N ASN A 302 21.61 -20.51 21.07
CA ASN A 302 21.97 -20.92 22.42
C ASN A 302 21.26 -20.00 23.41
N VAL A 303 20.70 -20.58 24.47
CA VAL A 303 19.99 -19.84 25.52
C VAL A 303 20.41 -20.38 26.88
N PHE A 304 20.72 -19.46 27.79
CA PHE A 304 20.98 -19.78 29.19
C PHE A 304 19.72 -19.51 30.01
N VAL A 305 19.22 -20.53 30.71
CA VAL A 305 18.10 -20.41 31.62
C VAL A 305 18.64 -20.38 33.05
N ALA A 306 18.58 -19.21 33.68
CA ALA A 306 18.93 -18.99 35.07
C ALA A 306 17.83 -19.52 36.02
N PRO A 307 18.14 -19.74 37.31
CA PRO A 307 17.14 -20.12 38.31
C PRO A 307 15.94 -19.16 38.30
N GLY A 308 14.73 -19.69 38.47
CA GLY A 308 13.51 -18.87 38.53
C GLY A 308 13.55 -17.92 39.74
N SER A 309 13.06 -16.68 39.56
CA SER A 309 13.09 -15.65 40.61
C SER A 309 12.07 -15.86 41.74
N GLY A 310 11.35 -16.98 41.77
CA GLY A 310 10.32 -17.27 42.78
C GLY A 310 9.10 -16.33 42.75
N GLN A 311 9.02 -15.42 41.76
CA GLN A 311 7.84 -14.59 41.54
C GLN A 311 6.95 -15.22 40.46
N PRO A 312 5.62 -15.27 40.65
CA PRO A 312 4.69 -15.76 39.64
C PRO A 312 4.84 -14.95 38.35
N ALA A 313 4.72 -15.62 37.20
CA ALA A 313 4.73 -15.00 35.89
C ALA A 313 3.58 -13.98 35.81
N ASP A 314 3.92 -12.69 35.79
CA ASP A 314 2.97 -11.65 35.40
C ASP A 314 2.55 -11.95 33.96
N THR A 315 1.25 -12.15 33.74
CA THR A 315 0.61 -12.20 32.43
C THR A 315 1.10 -11.01 31.61
N ALA A 316 1.98 -11.28 30.64
CA ALA A 316 2.44 -10.28 29.69
C ALA A 316 1.26 -9.90 28.77
N VAL A 317 0.56 -8.85 29.17
CA VAL A 317 -0.36 -8.10 28.33
C VAL A 317 0.42 -7.57 27.12
N VAL A 318 -0.06 -7.89 25.92
CA VAL A 318 0.33 -7.26 24.65
C VAL A 318 0.45 -5.74 24.86
N PRO A 319 1.54 -5.06 24.46
CA PRO A 319 1.67 -3.63 24.72
C PRO A 319 0.65 -2.83 23.89
N GLY A 320 -0.50 -2.55 24.50
CA GLY A 320 -1.31 -1.39 24.20
C GLY A 320 -0.56 -0.16 24.67
N LYS A 321 -0.31 0.78 23.75
CA LYS A 321 0.37 2.07 23.95
C LYS A 321 0.19 2.63 25.37
N THR A 322 1.21 2.47 26.22
CA THR A 322 1.25 3.15 27.53
C THR A 322 1.54 4.62 27.34
N LYS A 323 0.58 5.48 27.71
CA LYS A 323 0.81 6.92 27.84
C LYS A 323 1.88 7.17 28.90
N ALA A 324 3.05 7.63 28.47
CA ALA A 324 4.09 8.13 29.36
C ALA A 324 3.53 9.30 30.20
N LYS A 325 3.46 9.11 31.52
CA LYS A 325 3.20 10.19 32.47
C LYS A 325 4.48 11.03 32.58
N PHE A 326 4.50 12.16 31.89
CA PHE A 326 5.56 13.17 31.99
C PHE A 326 5.25 14.14 33.14
N PRO A 327 5.99 14.12 34.27
CA PRO A 327 5.66 14.91 35.47
C PRO A 327 6.02 16.40 35.39
N TRP A 328 6.38 16.92 34.21
CA TRP A 328 6.74 18.34 33.99
C TRP A 328 5.68 19.15 33.20
N LEU A 329 4.59 18.51 32.75
CA LEU A 329 3.54 19.19 31.95
C LEU A 329 2.82 20.38 32.63
N PRO A 330 2.60 20.47 33.96
CA PRO A 330 1.95 21.65 34.52
C PRO A 330 2.81 22.93 34.47
N VAL A 331 4.14 22.81 34.33
CA VAL A 331 5.05 23.99 34.26
C VAL A 331 5.02 24.63 32.86
N LEU A 332 4.80 23.84 31.81
CA LEU A 332 4.72 24.34 30.43
C LEU A 332 3.36 24.98 30.13
N GLY A 333 2.28 24.47 30.72
CA GLY A 333 0.93 25.05 30.59
C GLY A 333 0.80 26.44 31.23
N GLY A 334 1.41 26.65 32.40
CA GLY A 334 1.41 27.96 33.08
C GLY A 334 2.12 29.05 32.27
N LEU A 335 3.19 28.71 31.56
CA LEU A 335 3.99 29.66 30.78
C LEU A 335 3.28 30.12 29.49
N ILE A 336 2.49 29.22 28.86
CA ILE A 336 1.66 29.55 27.69
C ILE A 336 0.49 30.47 28.09
N VAL A 337 -0.13 30.25 29.25
CA VAL A 337 -1.22 31.12 29.75
C VAL A 337 -0.72 32.52 30.09
N VAL A 338 0.46 32.64 30.72
CA VAL A 338 1.06 33.97 31.02
C VAL A 338 1.46 34.72 29.74
N MET A 339 1.98 34.01 28.73
CA MET A 339 2.28 34.60 27.42
C MET A 339 1.01 35.02 26.66
N ALA A 340 -0.06 34.23 26.73
CA ALA A 340 -1.35 34.56 26.12
C ALA A 340 -2.03 35.76 26.81
N LEU A 341 -1.96 35.85 28.14
CA LEU A 341 -2.46 36.99 28.91
C LEU A 341 -1.65 38.26 28.66
N GLY A 342 -0.32 38.14 28.52
CA GLY A 342 0.55 39.25 28.12
C GLY A 342 0.23 39.77 26.72
N ALA A 343 0.04 38.86 25.74
CA ALA A 343 -0.37 39.22 24.39
C ALA A 343 -1.77 39.86 24.35
N ALA A 344 -2.73 39.33 25.12
CA ALA A 344 -4.06 39.90 25.24
C ALA A 344 -4.05 41.29 25.91
N TYR A 345 -3.18 41.53 26.91
CA TYR A 345 -3.01 42.83 27.55
C TYR A 345 -2.45 43.89 26.58
N VAL A 346 -1.50 43.51 25.72
CA VAL A 346 -0.93 44.41 24.70
C VAL A 346 -1.92 44.70 23.58
N LEU A 347 -2.74 43.71 23.18
CA LEU A 347 -3.76 43.88 22.14
C LEU A 347 -4.98 44.69 22.63
N ARG A 348 -5.28 44.68 23.93
CA ARG A 348 -6.36 45.49 24.53
C ARG A 348 -6.09 47.00 24.54
N LYS A 349 -4.81 47.43 24.50
CA LYS A 349 -4.47 48.87 24.47
C LYS A 349 -4.64 49.54 23.10
N LYS A 350 -5.03 48.80 22.04
CA LYS A 350 -4.99 49.31 20.65
C LYS A 350 -6.31 49.38 19.89
N LYS A 351 -7.50 49.29 20.50
CA LYS A 351 -8.76 49.53 19.75
C LYS A 351 -9.79 50.39 20.51
N PRO A 352 -10.40 51.41 19.85
CA PRO A 352 -11.40 52.30 20.44
C PRO A 352 -12.79 51.62 20.52
N PRO A 353 -13.75 52.19 21.29
CA PRO A 353 -14.96 51.49 21.68
C PRO A 353 -16.03 51.60 20.59
N VAL A 354 -16.76 50.51 20.36
CA VAL A 354 -18.05 50.56 19.64
C VAL A 354 -19.10 49.77 20.43
N THR A 355 -20.14 50.54 20.75
CA THR A 355 -21.52 50.36 21.18
C THR A 355 -22.13 48.96 21.32
N ALA A 356 -22.91 48.85 22.39
CA ALA A 356 -23.69 47.71 22.86
C ALA A 356 -24.92 47.35 22.00
N GLY A 357 -25.28 46.06 22.06
CA GLY A 357 -26.62 45.55 21.77
C GLY A 357 -26.63 44.38 20.79
N GLN A 358 -26.64 43.12 21.27
CA GLN A 358 -27.87 42.34 21.50
C GLN A 358 -27.48 40.93 21.98
N LYS A 359 -28.19 40.47 23.02
CA LYS A 359 -27.94 39.24 23.78
C LYS A 359 -28.60 38.06 23.03
N ILE A 360 -27.82 37.07 22.60
CA ILE A 360 -28.35 35.74 22.24
C ILE A 360 -27.64 34.73 23.13
N SER A 361 -28.42 34.09 23.98
CA SER A 361 -28.03 33.02 24.89
C SER A 361 -27.55 31.79 24.12
N GLU A 362 -26.43 31.24 24.57
CA GLU A 362 -25.87 29.94 24.18
C GLU A 362 -26.87 28.81 24.51
N PRO A 363 -27.27 27.95 23.55
CA PRO A 363 -28.03 26.77 23.90
C PRO A 363 -27.10 25.67 24.41
N ALA A 364 -27.51 25.06 25.53
CA ALA A 364 -26.87 23.91 26.13
C ALA A 364 -26.77 22.73 25.15
N ILE A 365 -25.61 22.09 25.10
CA ILE A 365 -25.42 20.81 24.39
C ILE A 365 -26.15 19.74 25.21
N ILE A 366 -27.30 19.29 24.71
CA ILE A 366 -27.97 18.07 25.17
C ILE A 366 -27.32 16.92 24.41
N GLU A 367 -26.66 16.03 25.14
CA GLU A 367 -26.17 14.75 24.62
C GLU A 367 -27.38 13.83 24.37
N GLN A 368 -27.86 13.79 23.13
CA GLN A 368 -28.88 12.83 22.72
C GLN A 368 -28.22 11.47 22.44
N VAL A 369 -28.47 10.51 23.32
CA VAL A 369 -28.16 9.09 23.10
C VAL A 369 -29.04 8.59 21.94
N LEU A 370 -28.44 8.32 20.78
CA LEU A 370 -29.10 7.64 19.67
C LEU A 370 -29.41 6.19 20.08
N PRO A 371 -30.60 5.64 19.80
CA PRO A 371 -30.92 4.26 20.14
C PRO A 371 -30.04 3.29 19.36
N GLU A 372 -29.59 2.24 20.05
CA GLU A 372 -28.88 1.11 19.46
C GLU A 372 -29.86 0.31 18.59
N ILE A 373 -29.72 0.42 17.27
CA ILE A 373 -30.51 -0.36 16.31
C ILE A 373 -29.71 -1.63 16.01
N ASP A 374 -30.19 -2.77 16.52
CA ASP A 374 -29.58 -4.07 16.28
C ASP A 374 -29.78 -4.52 14.82
N ALA A 375 -28.76 -4.27 14.00
CA ALA A 375 -28.72 -4.69 12.61
C ALA A 375 -28.46 -6.19 12.44
N THR A 376 -28.03 -6.90 13.50
CA THR A 376 -27.59 -8.29 13.37
C THR A 376 -28.73 -9.26 13.16
N GLU A 377 -29.92 -8.99 13.72
CA GLU A 377 -31.09 -9.85 13.56
C GLU A 377 -31.68 -9.78 12.13
N LYS A 378 -31.74 -8.57 11.54
CA LYS A 378 -32.22 -8.38 10.17
C LYS A 378 -31.26 -8.93 9.11
N LEU A 379 -29.96 -8.93 9.38
CA LEU A 379 -28.95 -9.49 8.46
C LEU A 379 -28.93 -11.03 8.47
N LYS A 380 -29.24 -11.68 9.60
CA LYS A 380 -29.37 -13.15 9.70
C LYS A 380 -30.50 -13.71 8.83
N GLY A 381 -31.59 -12.96 8.65
CA GLY A 381 -32.69 -13.38 7.77
C GLY A 381 -32.31 -13.50 6.30
N LEU A 382 -31.26 -12.78 5.86
CA LEU A 382 -30.78 -12.79 4.47
C LEU A 382 -29.95 -14.05 4.14
N GLU A 383 -29.43 -14.78 5.15
CA GLU A 383 -28.67 -16.01 4.93
C GLU A 383 -29.53 -17.16 4.39
N GLN A 384 -30.87 -17.06 4.45
CA GLN A 384 -31.79 -18.09 3.96
C GLN A 384 -32.32 -17.83 2.53
N VAL A 385 -31.82 -16.80 1.84
CA VAL A 385 -32.28 -16.44 0.49
C VAL A 385 -31.37 -17.07 -0.57
N ASP A 386 -31.76 -18.24 -1.08
CA ASP A 386 -30.96 -19.02 -2.04
C ASP A 386 -30.82 -18.36 -3.44
N HIS A 387 -31.72 -17.44 -3.80
CA HIS A 387 -31.71 -16.79 -5.12
C HIS A 387 -30.91 -15.47 -5.14
N LYS A 388 -29.74 -15.50 -5.79
CA LYS A 388 -28.76 -14.39 -5.90
C LYS A 388 -29.34 -13.01 -6.25
N LYS A 389 -30.34 -12.92 -7.15
CA LYS A 389 -30.98 -11.65 -7.54
C LYS A 389 -31.92 -11.10 -6.48
N VAL A 390 -32.58 -11.97 -5.72
CA VAL A 390 -33.49 -11.60 -4.64
C VAL A 390 -32.66 -11.15 -3.43
N PHE A 391 -31.60 -11.90 -3.10
CA PHE A 391 -30.64 -11.54 -2.06
C PHE A 391 -30.02 -10.15 -2.28
N ALA A 392 -29.53 -9.86 -3.50
CA ALA A 392 -28.94 -8.56 -3.80
C ALA A 392 -29.94 -7.39 -3.64
N THR A 393 -31.20 -7.62 -4.00
CA THR A 393 -32.28 -6.63 -3.88
C THR A 393 -32.63 -6.37 -2.41
N GLU A 394 -32.79 -7.44 -1.62
CA GLU A 394 -33.15 -7.33 -0.19
C GLU A 394 -32.00 -6.78 0.68
N LEU A 395 -30.75 -7.15 0.36
CA LEU A 395 -29.56 -6.60 1.01
C LEU A 395 -29.47 -5.08 0.76
N LYS A 396 -29.66 -4.65 -0.49
CA LYS A 396 -29.62 -3.22 -0.85
C LYS A 396 -30.73 -2.43 -0.13
N ALA A 397 -31.94 -2.99 -0.04
CA ALA A 397 -33.05 -2.37 0.69
C ALA A 397 -32.76 -2.25 2.19
N THR A 398 -32.21 -3.31 2.80
CA THR A 398 -31.90 -3.36 4.23
C THR A 398 -30.80 -2.35 4.61
N VAL A 399 -29.72 -2.29 3.82
CA VAL A 399 -28.61 -1.36 4.04
C VAL A 399 -29.05 0.08 3.82
N SER A 400 -29.82 0.36 2.75
CA SER A 400 -30.37 1.70 2.50
C SER A 400 -31.27 2.16 3.66
N GLY A 401 -32.17 1.30 4.15
CA GLY A 401 -33.03 1.61 5.29
C GLY A 401 -32.25 1.95 6.57
N PHE A 402 -31.14 1.25 6.82
CA PHE A 402 -30.28 1.54 7.97
C PHE A 402 -29.57 2.89 7.85
N ILE A 403 -29.07 3.22 6.66
CA ILE A 403 -28.41 4.50 6.40
C ILE A 403 -29.41 5.66 6.57
N LYS A 404 -30.62 5.54 6.02
CA LYS A 404 -31.68 6.55 6.17
C LYS A 404 -32.04 6.80 7.64
N ALA A 405 -32.21 5.73 8.41
CA ALA A 405 -32.54 5.82 9.83
C ALA A 405 -31.45 6.52 10.67
N ARG A 406 -30.17 6.39 10.28
CA ARG A 406 -29.04 6.93 11.04
C ARG A 406 -28.59 8.31 10.58
N THR A 407 -28.83 8.68 9.33
CA THR A 407 -28.35 9.93 8.74
C THR A 407 -29.46 10.93 8.44
N GLY A 408 -30.74 10.50 8.46
CA GLY A 408 -31.88 11.34 8.09
C GLY A 408 -31.93 11.71 6.60
N LEU A 409 -31.04 11.16 5.78
CA LEU A 409 -30.99 11.43 4.34
C LEU A 409 -32.13 10.68 3.64
N THR A 410 -33.01 11.39 2.94
CA THR A 410 -33.96 10.79 1.99
C THR A 410 -33.34 10.78 0.60
N ASP A 411 -33.55 9.71 -0.17
CA ASP A 411 -33.00 9.57 -1.52
C ASP A 411 -33.42 10.76 -2.40
N ALA A 412 -32.45 11.33 -3.13
CA ALA A 412 -32.74 12.21 -4.25
C ALA A 412 -33.48 11.38 -5.30
N THR A 413 -34.71 11.75 -5.60
CA THR A 413 -35.53 11.15 -6.67
C THR A 413 -34.82 11.30 -8.01
N ASP A 414 -34.87 10.21 -8.78
CA ASP A 414 -34.59 10.14 -10.21
C ASP A 414 -35.36 11.25 -10.97
N GLU A 415 -34.61 12.09 -11.69
CA GLU A 415 -34.98 12.68 -12.98
C GLU A 415 -33.89 12.37 -14.01
#